data_AF-A0A494XYF5-F1
#
_entry.id   AF-A0A494XYF5-F1
#
_cell.length_a   1.000
_cell.length_b   1.000
_cell.length_c   1.000
_cell.angle_alpha   90.00
_cell.angle_beta   90.00
_cell.angle_gamma   90.00
#
_symmetry.space_group_name_H-M   'P 1'
#
loop_
_entity.id
_entity.type
_entity.pdbx_description
1 polymer ?
#
loop_
_entity_poly.entity_id
_entity_poly.type
_entity_poly.pdbx_seq_one_letter_code
_entity_poly.pdbx_strand_id
1 'polypeptide(L)'
;MTKGVRNIKNDTKPIFSYLGFGIFFATLLIHLIYKFIKITDVGVGMLLSLLNALLLVFTLLWSVMGIIEFSLLMKSHTIIRNSFRNNEIHNFEYKIKLRRQKIYLSVNVGYLIIIICQFGYVIKNWDEVNI
;
A
#
# COMPACT_ATOMS: atom_id res chain seq x y z
N MET A 1 28.04 -22.36 23.26
CA MET A 1 26.57 -22.26 23.14
C MET A 1 26.24 -21.35 21.96
N THR A 2 26.27 -21.91 20.76
CA THR A 2 26.06 -21.19 19.49
C THR A 2 24.59 -20.84 19.35
N LYS A 3 24.23 -19.57 19.56
CA LYS A 3 22.89 -19.07 19.26
C LYS A 3 22.64 -19.28 17.78
N GLY A 4 21.78 -20.25 17.49
CA GLY A 4 21.34 -20.60 16.15
C GLY A 4 20.95 -19.35 15.39
N VAL A 5 21.59 -19.19 14.23
CA VAL A 5 21.27 -18.24 13.19
C VAL A 5 19.77 -18.37 12.93
N ARG A 6 18.98 -17.43 13.47
CA ARG A 6 17.59 -17.27 13.03
C ARG A 6 17.70 -16.95 11.56
N ASN A 7 17.26 -17.90 10.75
CA ASN A 7 17.15 -17.81 9.31
C ASN A 7 16.08 -16.75 9.01
N ILE A 8 16.43 -15.46 9.15
CA ILE A 8 15.54 -14.34 8.83
C ILE A 8 15.62 -14.17 7.32
N LYS A 9 14.97 -15.08 6.59
CA LYS A 9 14.63 -14.89 5.19
C LYS A 9 13.44 -13.93 5.13
N ASN A 10 13.65 -12.69 5.55
CA ASN A 10 12.68 -11.61 5.36
C ASN A 10 13.15 -10.75 4.19
N ASP A 11 13.19 -11.36 3.01
CA ASP A 11 13.09 -10.60 1.76
C ASP A 11 11.60 -10.24 1.58
N THR A 12 11.07 -9.45 2.51
CA THR A 12 9.67 -9.02 2.57
C THR A 12 9.47 -8.00 1.44
N LYS A 13 9.23 -8.55 0.24
CA LYS A 13 8.73 -7.77 -0.89
C LYS A 13 7.39 -7.14 -0.46
N PRO A 14 7.12 -5.88 -0.83
CA PRO A 14 5.90 -5.20 -0.42
C PRO A 14 4.68 -5.66 -1.27
N ILE A 15 4.36 -6.95 -1.21
CA ILE A 15 3.34 -7.61 -2.04
C ILE A 15 1.96 -7.01 -1.76
N PHE A 16 1.65 -6.70 -0.50
CA PHE A 16 0.35 -6.16 -0.13
C PHE A 16 0.17 -4.73 -0.62
N SER A 17 1.23 -3.91 -0.58
CA SER A 17 1.24 -2.58 -1.19
C SER A 17 1.05 -2.65 -2.70
N TYR A 18 1.73 -3.58 -3.39
CA TYR A 18 1.55 -3.75 -4.84
C TYR A 18 0.13 -4.17 -5.21
N LEU A 19 -0.47 -5.10 -4.46
CA LEU A 19 -1.87 -5.49 -4.64
C LEU A 19 -2.82 -4.31 -4.37
N GLY A 20 -2.56 -3.56 -3.28
CA GLY A 20 -3.32 -2.36 -2.94
C GLY A 20 -3.26 -1.29 -4.04
N PHE A 21 -2.10 -1.07 -4.64
CA PHE A 21 -1.94 -0.21 -5.81
C PHE A 21 -2.77 -0.69 -7.00
N GLY A 22 -2.79 -2.00 -7.27
CA GLY A 22 -3.58 -2.58 -8.36
C GLY A 22 -5.09 -2.32 -8.17
N ILE A 23 -5.60 -2.53 -6.96
CA ILE A 23 -7.00 -2.27 -6.62
C ILE A 23 -7.31 -0.76 -6.76
N PHE A 24 -6.41 0.10 -6.30
CA PHE A 24 -6.55 1.55 -6.45
C PHE A 24 -6.63 1.98 -7.91
N PHE A 25 -5.72 1.50 -8.76
CA PHE A 25 -5.74 1.79 -10.20
C PHE A 25 -7.01 1.29 -10.88
N ALA A 26 -7.50 0.10 -10.52
CA ALA A 26 -8.76 -0.42 -11.03
C ALA A 26 -9.94 0.50 -10.64
N THR A 27 -9.95 0.99 -9.40
CA THR A 27 -10.98 1.93 -8.90
C THR A 27 -10.93 3.25 -9.67
N LEU A 28 -9.74 3.82 -9.88
CA LEU A 28 -9.57 5.04 -10.69
C LEU A 28 -10.01 4.85 -12.14
N LEU A 29 -9.69 3.70 -12.75
CA LEU A 29 -10.10 3.38 -14.12
C LEU A 29 -11.62 3.35 -14.25
N ILE A 30 -12.31 2.67 -13.33
CA ILE A 30 -13.79 2.62 -13.30
C ILE A 30 -14.35 4.04 -13.17
N HIS A 31 -13.79 4.85 -12.26
CA HIS A 31 -14.23 6.23 -12.04
C HIS A 31 -13.98 7.14 -13.25
N LEU A 32 -12.85 6.97 -13.95
CA LEU A 32 -12.55 7.71 -15.18
C LEU A 32 -13.49 7.31 -16.31
N ILE A 33 -13.71 6.01 -16.51
CA ILE A 33 -14.64 5.48 -17.51
C ILE A 33 -16.05 6.04 -17.27
N TYR A 34 -16.48 6.09 -16.02
CA TYR A 34 -17.75 6.71 -15.62
C TYR A 34 -17.83 8.20 -16.01
N LYS A 35 -16.77 8.96 -15.74
CA LYS A 35 -16.74 10.40 -16.05
C LYS A 35 -16.70 10.69 -17.55
N PHE A 36 -16.07 9.82 -18.35
CA PHE A 36 -15.91 10.00 -19.79
C PHE A 36 -17.11 9.47 -20.59
N ILE A 37 -17.75 8.39 -20.14
CA ILE A 37 -18.97 7.88 -20.78
C ILE A 37 -20.14 8.67 -20.22
N LYS A 38 -20.79 9.49 -21.04
CA LYS A 38 -22.10 10.06 -20.70
C LYS A 38 -23.10 8.91 -20.54
N ILE A 39 -23.25 8.42 -19.32
CA ILE A 39 -24.22 7.39 -18.99
C ILE A 39 -25.60 8.02 -19.08
N THR A 40 -26.34 7.64 -20.12
CA THR A 40 -27.72 8.05 -20.38
C THR A 40 -28.73 7.23 -19.57
N ASP A 41 -28.31 6.10 -18.98
CA ASP A 41 -29.17 5.19 -18.23
C ASP A 41 -28.94 5.30 -16.72
N VAL A 42 -29.99 5.68 -15.99
CA VAL A 42 -29.99 5.87 -14.54
C VAL A 42 -29.61 4.59 -13.79
N GLY A 43 -30.00 3.40 -14.28
CA GLY A 43 -29.71 2.12 -13.62
C GLY A 43 -28.22 1.78 -13.63
N VAL A 44 -27.53 2.05 -14.74
CA VAL A 44 -26.08 1.85 -14.85
C VAL A 44 -25.32 2.83 -13.95
N GLY A 45 -25.82 4.06 -13.83
CA GLY A 45 -25.26 5.08 -12.94
C GLY A 45 -25.31 4.67 -11.47
N MET A 46 -26.45 4.15 -11.00
CA MET A 46 -26.59 3.66 -9.62
C MET A 46 -25.66 2.47 -9.33
N LEU A 47 -25.56 1.51 -10.25
CA LEU A 47 -24.75 0.30 -10.05
C LEU A 47 -23.25 0.62 -10.01
N LEU A 48 -22.79 1.55 -10.87
CA LEU A 48 -21.41 2.03 -10.83
C LEU A 48 -21.10 2.85 -9.58
N SER A 49 -22.04 3.68 -9.11
CA SER A 49 -21.89 4.43 -7.86
C SER A 49 -21.71 3.49 -6.66
N LEU A 50 -22.56 2.46 -6.56
CA LEU A 50 -22.45 1.42 -5.54
C LEU A 50 -21.11 0.67 -5.63
N LEU A 51 -20.69 0.28 -6.84
CA LEU A 51 -19.44 -0.43 -7.06
C LEU A 51 -18.24 0.45 -6.66
N ASN A 52 -18.25 1.74 -6.99
CA ASN A 52 -17.22 2.68 -6.62
C ASN A 52 -17.15 2.88 -5.09
N ALA A 53 -18.30 2.98 -4.41
CA ALA A 53 -18.37 3.06 -2.96
C ALA A 53 -17.83 1.77 -2.30
N LEU A 54 -18.18 0.60 -2.82
CA LEU A 54 -17.69 -0.69 -2.32
C LEU A 54 -16.17 -0.80 -2.48
N LEU A 55 -15.63 -0.38 -3.64
CA LEU A 55 -14.19 -0.35 -3.89
C LEU A 55 -13.46 0.62 -2.97
N LEU A 56 -14.05 1.79 -2.68
CA LEU A 56 -13.52 2.74 -1.70
C LEU A 56 -13.46 2.14 -0.29
N VAL A 57 -14.53 1.50 0.18
CA VAL A 57 -14.54 0.82 1.49
C VAL A 57 -13.50 -0.31 1.52
N PHE A 58 -13.40 -1.08 0.44
CA PHE A 58 -12.44 -2.19 0.35
C PHE A 58 -10.99 -1.69 0.37
N THR A 59 -10.68 -0.61 -0.36
CA THR A 59 -9.34 -0.01 -0.35
C THR A 59 -8.98 0.58 1.01
N LEU A 60 -9.94 1.18 1.73
CA LEU A 60 -9.76 1.65 3.10
C LEU A 60 -9.50 0.50 4.08
N LEU A 61 -10.24 -0.61 3.98
CA LEU A 61 -9.98 -1.81 4.78
C LEU A 61 -8.58 -2.38 4.48
N TRP A 62 -8.16 -2.38 3.21
CA TRP A 62 -6.85 -2.86 2.79
C TRP A 62 -5.68 -1.99 3.30
N SER A 63 -5.94 -0.74 3.67
CA SER A 63 -4.96 0.15 4.31
C SER A 63 -4.29 -0.46 5.54
N VAL A 64 -5.04 -1.23 6.33
CA VAL A 64 -4.51 -1.92 7.53
C VAL A 64 -3.36 -2.85 7.15
N MET A 65 -3.47 -3.55 6.02
CA MET A 65 -2.38 -4.40 5.51
C MET A 65 -1.17 -3.58 5.09
N GLY A 66 -1.38 -2.40 4.50
CA GLY A 66 -0.31 -1.44 4.19
C GLY A 66 0.47 -0.99 5.43
N ILE A 67 -0.22 -0.73 6.54
CA ILE A 67 0.39 -0.33 7.84
C ILE A 67 1.15 -1.49 8.48
N ILE A 68 0.61 -2.71 8.42
CA ILE A 68 1.30 -3.92 8.91
C ILE A 68 2.59 -4.14 8.11
N GLU A 69 2.52 -4.02 6.79
CA GLU A 69 3.69 -4.15 5.91
C GLU A 69 4.74 -3.06 6.17
N PHE A 70 4.32 -1.82 6.41
CA PHE A 70 5.21 -0.74 6.85
C PHE A 70 5.97 -1.11 8.13
N SER A 71 5.24 -1.65 9.12
CA SER A 71 5.82 -2.05 10.41
C SER A 71 6.83 -3.18 10.25
N LEU A 72 6.56 -4.14 9.37
CA LEU A 72 7.48 -5.23 9.03
C LEU A 72 8.73 -4.71 8.31
N LEU A 73 8.59 -3.77 7.38
CA LEU A 73 9.70 -3.14 6.68
C LEU A 73 10.60 -2.36 7.65
N MET A 74 10.03 -1.60 8.57
CA MET A 74 10.77 -0.88 9.62
C MET A 74 11.51 -1.82 10.58
N LYS A 75 10.89 -2.95 10.94
CA LYS A 75 11.53 -3.98 11.75
C LYS A 75 12.72 -4.61 11.01
N SER A 76 12.54 -4.94 9.73
CA SER A 76 13.62 -5.45 8.88
C SER A 76 14.77 -4.44 8.75
N HIS A 77 14.48 -3.14 8.70
CA HIS A 77 15.49 -2.09 8.59
C HIS A 77 16.36 -2.02 9.85
N THR A 78 15.72 -2.11 11.01
CA THR A 78 16.42 -2.18 12.30
C THR A 78 17.30 -3.43 12.40
N ILE A 79 16.84 -4.58 11.88
CA ILE A 79 17.63 -5.82 11.84
C ILE A 79 18.88 -5.64 10.96
N ILE A 80 18.72 -5.14 9.73
CA ILE A 80 19.85 -4.92 8.81
C ILE A 80 20.86 -3.93 9.41
N ARG A 81 20.39 -2.86 10.07
CA ARG A 81 21.24 -1.89 10.77
C ARG A 81 21.98 -2.53 11.95
N ASN A 82 21.32 -3.37 12.74
CA ASN A 82 21.93 -4.05 13.89
C ASN A 82 22.96 -5.09 13.45
N SER A 83 22.68 -5.88 12.42
CA SER A 83 23.63 -6.86 11.88
C SER A 83 24.86 -6.20 11.28
N PHE A 84 24.72 -5.02 10.66
CA PHE A 84 25.90 -4.23 10.26
C PHE A 84 26.71 -3.75 11.47
N ARG A 85 26.04 -3.23 12.51
CA ARG A 85 26.70 -2.76 13.75
C ARG A 85 27.42 -3.88 14.48
N ASN A 86 26.89 -5.10 14.43
CA ASN A 86 27.49 -6.28 15.02
C ASN A 86 28.60 -6.91 14.15
N ASN A 87 28.98 -6.28 13.03
CA ASN A 87 29.91 -6.82 12.03
C ASN A 87 29.49 -8.21 11.46
N GLU A 88 28.20 -8.54 11.52
CA GLU A 88 27.65 -9.78 10.95
C GLU A 88 27.53 -9.70 9.42
N ILE A 89 27.57 -8.50 8.84
CA ILE A 89 27.38 -8.26 7.40
C ILE A 89 28.43 -7.27 6.90
N HIS A 90 29.04 -7.56 5.75
CA HIS A 90 30.03 -6.70 5.10
C HIS A 90 29.40 -5.40 4.55
N ASN A 91 30.15 -4.30 4.52
CA ASN A 91 29.66 -2.98 4.07
C ASN A 91 29.03 -3.01 2.64
N PHE A 92 29.58 -3.82 1.74
CA PHE A 92 29.04 -3.97 0.38
C PHE A 92 27.63 -4.57 0.39
N GLU A 93 27.44 -5.69 1.10
CA GLU A 93 26.12 -6.33 1.23
C GLU A 93 25.12 -5.44 1.97
N TYR A 94 25.57 -4.71 3.00
CA TYR A 94 24.76 -3.76 3.73
C TYR A 94 24.19 -2.67 2.80
N LYS A 95 25.03 -2.05 1.95
CA LYS A 95 24.60 -1.03 1.00
C LYS A 95 23.54 -1.54 0.01
N ILE A 96 23.69 -2.77 -0.48
CA ILE A 96 22.73 -3.38 -1.41
C ILE A 96 21.38 -3.63 -0.72
N LYS A 97 21.40 -4.24 0.47
CA LYS A 97 20.17 -4.53 1.24
C LYS A 97 19.45 -3.24 1.64
N LEU A 98 20.20 -2.23 2.10
CA LEU A 98 19.65 -0.93 2.48
C LEU A 98 19.00 -0.20 1.30
N ARG A 99 19.62 -0.21 0.12
CA ARG A 99 19.06 0.44 -1.08
C ARG A 99 17.74 -0.21 -1.49
N ARG A 100 17.68 -1.55 -1.51
CA ARG A 100 16.46 -2.31 -1.81
C ARG A 100 15.34 -1.99 -0.84
N GLN A 101 15.66 -1.97 0.46
CA GLN A 101 14.70 -1.67 1.50
C GLN A 101 14.17 -0.23 1.44
N LYS A 102 15.01 0.75 1.09
CA LYS A 102 14.56 2.12 0.84
C LYS A 102 13.53 2.18 -0.30
N ILE A 103 13.72 1.42 -1.37
CA ILE A 103 12.76 1.35 -2.48
C ILE A 103 11.43 0.76 -1.99
N TYR A 104 11.47 -0.36 -1.27
CA TYR A 104 10.25 -0.99 -0.74
C TYR A 104 9.51 -0.09 0.25
N LEU A 105 10.22 0.60 1.12
CA LEU A 105 9.66 1.59 2.03
C LEU A 105 9.03 2.76 1.26
N SER A 106 9.70 3.26 0.21
CA SER A 106 9.18 4.36 -0.61
C SER A 106 7.88 3.98 -1.32
N VAL A 107 7.80 2.76 -1.87
CA VAL A 107 6.57 2.24 -2.49
C VAL A 107 5.43 2.14 -1.46
N ASN A 108 5.70 1.57 -0.29
CA ASN A 108 4.69 1.42 0.76
C ASN A 108 4.22 2.78 1.32
N VAL A 109 5.14 3.73 1.53
CA VAL A 109 4.78 5.11 1.92
C VAL A 109 3.94 5.78 0.84
N GLY A 110 4.30 5.62 -0.44
CA GLY A 110 3.50 6.13 -1.56
C GLY A 110 2.06 5.58 -1.56
N TYR A 111 1.90 4.29 -1.26
CA TYR A 111 0.59 3.67 -1.12
C TYR A 111 -0.22 4.29 0.03
N LEU A 112 0.39 4.49 1.20
CA LEU A 112 -0.28 5.10 2.34
C LEU A 112 -0.73 6.54 2.07
N ILE A 113 0.09 7.33 1.36
CA ILE A 113 -0.27 8.70 0.95
C ILE A 113 -1.52 8.67 0.06
N ILE A 114 -1.57 7.75 -0.90
CA ILE A 114 -2.73 7.60 -1.79
C ILE A 114 -4.00 7.29 -0.98
N ILE A 115 -3.92 6.38 -0.01
CA ILE A 115 -5.06 6.07 0.85
C ILE A 115 -5.52 7.31 1.63
N ILE A 116 -4.59 8.10 2.17
CA ILE A 116 -4.92 9.34 2.88
C ILE A 116 -5.64 10.31 1.93
N CYS A 117 -5.17 10.44 0.69
CA CYS A 117 -5.84 11.25 -0.33
C CYS A 117 -7.25 10.72 -0.65
N GLN A 118 -7.42 9.40 -0.80
CA GLN A 118 -8.74 8.79 -1.01
C GLN A 118 -9.69 9.05 0.17
N PHE A 119 -9.19 8.89 1.39
CA PHE A 119 -9.97 9.16 2.59
C PHE A 119 -10.39 10.62 2.68
N GLY A 120 -9.47 11.54 2.36
CA GLY A 120 -9.78 12.97 2.25
C GLY A 120 -10.82 13.28 1.17
N TYR A 121 -10.80 12.59 0.03
CA TYR A 121 -11.83 12.71 -1.00
C TYR A 121 -13.20 12.27 -0.49
N VAL A 122 -13.28 11.14 0.22
CA VAL A 122 -14.55 10.65 0.81
C VAL A 122 -15.10 11.63 1.83
N ILE A 123 -14.26 12.17 2.72
CA ILE A 123 -14.68 13.18 3.70
C ILE A 123 -15.18 14.46 3.01
N LYS A 124 -14.45 14.94 1.99
CA LYS A 124 -14.82 16.19 1.31
C LYS A 124 -16.15 16.09 0.58
N ASN A 125 -16.45 14.94 -0.03
CA ASN A 125 -17.70 14.72 -0.76
C ASN A 125 -18.77 14.04 0.10
N TRP A 126 -18.59 14.02 1.43
CA TRP A 126 -19.55 13.42 2.35
C TRP A 126 -20.95 14.04 2.23
N ASP A 127 -21.02 15.35 1.98
CA ASP A 127 -22.29 16.06 1.78
C ASP A 127 -22.96 15.75 0.43
N GLU A 128 -22.21 15.36 -0.60
CA GLU A 128 -22.78 14.90 -1.89
C GLU A 128 -23.20 13.42 -1.85
N VAL A 129 -22.62 12.62 -0.95
CA VAL A 129 -22.94 11.20 -0.76
C VAL A 129 -24.18 11.01 0.13
N ASN A 130 -24.62 12.05 0.83
CA ASN A 130 -25.78 12.05 1.73
C ASN A 130 -27.10 12.42 1.02
N ILE A 131 -27.29 11.94 -0.23
CA ILE A 131 -28.53 12.04 -1.03
C ILE A 131 -29.25 10.70 -1.02
#